data_AF-A0A925ZAI8-F1
#
_entry.id   AF-A0A925ZAI8-F1
#
_cell.length_a   1.000
_cell.length_b   1.000
_cell.length_c   1.000
_cell.angle_alpha   90.00
_cell.angle_beta   90.00
_cell.angle_gamma   90.00
#
_symmetry.space_group_name_H-M   'P 1'
#
loop_
_entity.id
_entity.type
_entity.pdbx_description
1 polymer ?
#
loop_
_entity_poly.entity_id
_entity_poly.type
_entity_poly.pdbx_seq_one_letter_code
_entity_poly.pdbx_strand_id
1 'polypeptide(L)'
;MVERFGEPLATPWSDVSRTFPAPAALAAAPLEKIAELGIIRSRVGAIQAIAQAWVELAALLAPRARPEPLIERLCTLPGIGPWTAHYIAMRALGWPDAFPPNDVAVLKACRQLYETTTQREADMHAQAWRPWRAYAVLRLWNSLETKP
;
A
#
# COMPACT_ATOMS: atom_id res chain seq x y z
N MET A 1 6.75 -9.71 -12.48
CA MET A 1 7.53 -8.50 -12.17
C MET A 1 8.96 -8.84 -11.75
N VAL A 2 9.15 -9.63 -10.67
CA VAL A 2 10.47 -10.13 -10.23
C VAL A 2 11.22 -10.83 -11.36
N GLU A 3 10.59 -11.79 -12.06
CA GLU A 3 11.25 -12.50 -13.16
C GLU A 3 11.75 -11.59 -14.29
N ARG A 4 11.03 -10.49 -14.55
CA ARG A 4 11.29 -9.63 -15.71
C ARG A 4 12.28 -8.50 -15.43
N PHE A 5 12.25 -7.95 -14.21
CA PHE A 5 12.98 -6.74 -13.85
C PHE A 5 13.87 -6.90 -12.60
N GLY A 6 13.87 -8.07 -11.96
CA GLY A 6 14.70 -8.38 -10.81
C GLY A 6 16.11 -8.77 -11.22
N GLU A 7 17.08 -8.49 -10.36
CA GLU A 7 18.47 -8.85 -10.59
C GLU A 7 18.74 -10.29 -10.15
N PRO A 8 19.58 -11.06 -10.87
CA PRO A 8 19.96 -12.40 -10.44
C PRO A 8 20.58 -12.40 -9.04
N LEU A 9 20.18 -13.36 -8.21
CA LEU A 9 20.65 -13.54 -6.86
C LEU A 9 21.03 -15.01 -6.65
N ALA A 10 22.29 -15.27 -6.31
CA ALA A 10 22.72 -16.60 -5.93
C ALA A 10 22.29 -16.89 -4.48
N THR A 11 21.47 -17.91 -4.29
CA THR A 11 21.07 -18.39 -2.95
C THR A 11 21.14 -19.92 -2.88
N PRO A 12 21.18 -20.51 -1.67
CA PRO A 12 21.07 -21.97 -1.49
C PRO A 12 19.71 -22.56 -1.90
N TRP A 13 18.70 -21.72 -2.19
CA TRP A 13 17.34 -22.16 -2.52
C TRP A 13 17.04 -21.90 -4.00
N SER A 14 16.76 -22.94 -4.77
CA SER A 14 16.49 -22.85 -6.21
C SER A 14 15.32 -21.91 -6.55
N ASP A 15 14.33 -21.82 -5.65
CA ASP A 15 13.11 -21.05 -5.87
C ASP A 15 13.32 -19.53 -5.61
N VAL A 16 14.47 -19.15 -5.04
CA VAL A 16 14.83 -17.75 -4.76
C VAL A 16 16.08 -17.40 -5.56
N SER A 17 15.87 -17.00 -6.81
CA SER A 17 16.95 -16.75 -7.78
C SER A 17 17.10 -15.29 -8.19
N ARG A 18 16.21 -14.40 -7.72
CA ARG A 18 16.22 -12.98 -8.10
C ARG A 18 15.77 -12.07 -6.96
N THR A 19 16.27 -10.85 -6.94
CA THR A 19 15.80 -9.78 -6.05
C THR A 19 14.49 -9.17 -6.56
N PHE A 20 13.77 -8.46 -5.68
CA PHE A 20 12.73 -7.55 -6.16
C PHE A 20 13.36 -6.43 -7.01
N PRO A 21 12.72 -5.98 -8.10
CA PRO A 21 13.30 -4.96 -8.97
C PRO A 21 13.69 -3.69 -8.22
N ALA A 22 14.89 -3.18 -8.49
CA ALA A 22 15.31 -1.89 -8.00
C ALA A 22 14.39 -0.77 -8.54
N PRO A 23 14.13 0.31 -7.79
CA PRO A 23 13.32 1.42 -8.26
C PRO A 23 13.81 2.01 -9.58
N ALA A 24 15.13 2.17 -9.76
CA ALA A 24 15.70 2.64 -11.01
C ALA A 24 15.34 1.75 -12.22
N ALA A 25 15.29 0.42 -12.03
CA ALA A 25 14.91 -0.52 -13.09
C ALA A 25 13.43 -0.35 -13.49
N LEU A 26 12.53 -0.16 -12.51
CA LEU A 26 11.11 0.08 -12.78
C LEU A 26 10.84 1.46 -13.37
N ALA A 27 11.61 2.49 -12.96
CA ALA A 27 11.51 3.83 -13.48
C ALA A 27 11.92 3.92 -14.97
N ALA A 28 12.92 3.13 -15.38
CA ALA A 28 13.42 3.09 -16.75
C ALA A 28 12.71 2.07 -17.66
N ALA A 29 11.95 1.13 -17.09
CA ALA A 29 11.25 0.10 -17.86
C ALA A 29 10.18 0.72 -18.78
N PRO A 30 10.03 0.26 -20.04
CA PRO A 30 8.92 0.70 -20.90
C PRO A 30 7.56 0.35 -20.27
N LEU A 31 6.59 1.27 -20.37
CA LEU A 31 5.23 1.09 -19.84
C LEU A 31 4.60 -0.22 -20.31
N GLU A 32 4.78 -0.52 -21.59
CA GLU A 32 4.25 -1.70 -22.27
C GLU A 32 4.78 -2.98 -21.64
N LYS A 33 6.07 -2.99 -21.23
CA LYS A 33 6.70 -4.18 -20.65
C LYS A 33 6.20 -4.50 -19.25
N ILE A 34 5.76 -3.48 -18.49
CA ILE A 34 5.08 -3.70 -17.22
C ILE A 34 3.60 -4.08 -17.46
N ALA A 35 2.93 -3.45 -18.44
CA ALA A 35 1.54 -3.73 -18.79
C ALA A 35 1.31 -5.16 -19.29
N GLU A 36 2.27 -5.73 -20.03
CA GLU A 36 2.31 -7.15 -20.44
C GLU A 36 2.18 -8.14 -19.25
N LEU A 37 2.39 -7.69 -18.01
CA LEU A 37 2.17 -8.49 -16.80
C LEU A 37 0.69 -8.54 -16.36
N GLY A 38 -0.24 -8.03 -17.17
CA GLY A 38 -1.66 -7.93 -16.83
C GLY A 38 -2.00 -6.74 -15.91
N ILE A 39 -1.07 -5.81 -15.73
CA ILE A 39 -1.27 -4.60 -14.91
C ILE A 39 -1.87 -3.50 -15.79
N ILE A 40 -3.03 -2.97 -15.39
CA ILE A 40 -3.69 -1.88 -16.12
C ILE A 40 -2.81 -0.63 -16.18
N ARG A 41 -2.89 0.12 -17.28
CA ARG A 41 -2.00 1.26 -17.57
C ARG A 41 -1.93 2.30 -16.45
N SER A 42 -3.04 2.62 -15.80
CA SER A 42 -3.07 3.58 -14.68
C SER A 42 -2.22 3.10 -13.48
N ARG A 43 -2.26 1.80 -13.18
CA ARG A 43 -1.43 1.20 -12.11
C ARG A 43 0.04 1.11 -12.52
N VAL A 44 0.32 0.86 -13.80
CA VAL A 44 1.69 0.93 -14.32
C VAL A 44 2.26 2.34 -14.11
N GLY A 45 1.50 3.37 -14.47
CA GLY A 45 1.90 4.76 -14.25
C GLY A 45 2.17 5.07 -12.77
N ALA A 46 1.34 4.57 -11.86
CA ALA A 46 1.54 4.73 -10.42
C ALA A 46 2.82 4.04 -9.92
N ILE A 47 3.12 2.83 -10.41
CA ILE A 47 4.36 2.10 -10.08
C ILE A 47 5.57 2.90 -10.54
N GLN A 48 5.56 3.41 -11.78
CA GLN A 48 6.66 4.22 -12.29
C GLN A 48 6.81 5.54 -11.54
N ALA A 49 5.70 6.20 -11.19
CA ALA A 49 5.74 7.45 -10.44
C ALA A 49 6.39 7.27 -9.06
N ILE A 50 6.06 6.18 -8.35
CA ILE A 50 6.74 5.82 -7.09
C ILE A 50 8.22 5.54 -7.33
N ALA A 51 8.54 4.76 -8.38
CA ALA A 51 9.91 4.38 -8.71
C ALA A 51 10.79 5.59 -9.04
N GLN A 52 10.25 6.57 -9.77
CA GLN A 52 10.92 7.82 -10.12
C GLN A 52 11.10 8.73 -8.90
N ALA A 53 10.11 8.78 -8.00
CA ALA A 53 10.18 9.57 -6.77
C ALA A 53 10.92 8.85 -5.62
N TRP A 54 11.51 7.68 -5.86
CA TRP A 54 11.98 6.80 -4.79
C TRP A 54 13.00 7.43 -3.85
N VAL A 55 13.93 8.23 -4.37
CA VAL A 55 14.96 8.89 -3.54
C VAL A 55 14.31 9.79 -2.49
N GLU A 56 13.31 10.59 -2.88
CA GLU A 56 12.57 11.46 -1.98
C GLU A 56 11.71 10.64 -0.99
N LEU A 57 10.98 9.64 -1.49
CA LEU A 57 10.11 8.81 -0.67
C LEU A 57 10.89 7.98 0.36
N ALA A 58 12.04 7.43 -0.03
CA ALA A 58 12.89 6.64 0.85
C ALA A 58 13.43 7.47 2.02
N ALA A 59 13.73 8.76 1.81
CA ALA A 59 14.15 9.66 2.88
C ALA A 59 13.03 9.87 3.93
N LEU A 60 11.76 9.69 3.54
CA LEU A 60 10.60 9.79 4.43
C LEU A 60 10.26 8.47 5.15
N LEU A 61 10.97 7.38 4.84
CA LEU A 61 10.75 6.04 5.42
C LEU A 61 11.67 5.72 6.62
N ALA A 62 12.25 6.73 7.25
CA ALA A 62 13.12 6.53 8.41
C ALA A 62 12.37 5.87 9.59
N PRO A 63 13.05 5.07 10.44
CA PRO A 63 12.44 4.54 11.65
C PRO A 63 11.82 5.66 12.51
N ARG A 64 10.57 5.48 12.95
CA ARG A 64 9.81 6.48 13.72
C ARG A 64 9.55 7.81 12.96
N ALA A 65 9.69 7.83 11.64
CA ALA A 65 9.29 8.98 10.83
C ALA A 65 7.80 9.29 11.03
N ARG A 66 7.48 10.58 10.95
CA ARG A 66 6.09 11.04 10.94
C ARG A 66 5.43 10.59 9.63
N PRO A 67 4.19 10.07 9.66
CA PRO A 67 3.52 9.58 8.46
C PRO A 67 3.03 10.69 7.53
N GLU A 68 2.75 11.89 8.05
CA GLU A 68 2.11 12.96 7.29
C GLU A 68 2.90 13.39 6.06
N PRO A 69 4.23 13.67 6.13
CA PRO A 69 5.01 14.04 4.95
C PRO A 69 5.04 12.97 3.86
N LEU A 70 5.08 11.68 4.26
CA LEU A 70 5.04 10.57 3.31
C LEU A 70 3.68 10.51 2.61
N ILE A 71 2.59 10.62 3.38
CA ILE A 71 1.23 10.57 2.84
C ILE A 71 0.98 11.74 1.89
N GLU A 72 1.36 12.95 2.29
CA GLU A 72 1.26 14.15 1.45
C GLU A 72 2.02 13.98 0.14
N ARG A 73 3.29 13.53 0.21
CA ARG A 73 4.09 13.31 -1.00
C ARG A 73 3.50 12.22 -1.88
N LEU A 74 3.08 11.09 -1.32
CA LEU A 74 2.46 10.00 -2.08
C LEU A 74 1.19 10.46 -2.81
N CYS A 75 0.34 11.24 -2.16
CA CYS A 75 -0.91 11.77 -2.75
C CYS A 75 -0.69 12.73 -3.93
N THR A 76 0.52 13.29 -4.09
CA THR A 76 0.86 14.10 -5.28
C THR A 76 1.21 13.24 -6.50
N LEU A 77 1.44 11.94 -6.33
CA LEU A 77 1.82 11.05 -7.43
C LEU A 77 0.59 10.58 -8.23
N PRO A 78 0.67 10.53 -9.56
CA PRO A 78 -0.44 10.08 -10.39
C PRO A 78 -0.84 8.64 -10.04
N GLY A 79 -2.14 8.43 -9.83
CA GLY A 79 -2.70 7.12 -9.51
C GLY A 79 -2.53 6.68 -8.05
N ILE A 80 -1.99 7.53 -7.17
CA ILE A 80 -1.88 7.27 -5.73
C ILE A 80 -2.83 8.20 -4.98
N GLY A 81 -3.95 7.65 -4.52
CA GLY A 81 -4.91 8.36 -3.68
C GLY A 81 -4.65 8.18 -2.17
N PRO A 82 -5.41 8.89 -1.32
CA PRO A 82 -5.28 8.81 0.14
C PRO A 82 -5.38 7.39 0.69
N TRP A 83 -6.26 6.55 0.13
CA TRP A 83 -6.36 5.15 0.52
C TRP A 83 -5.02 4.41 0.38
N THR A 84 -4.40 4.50 -0.81
CA THR A 84 -3.11 3.85 -1.08
C THR A 84 -1.98 4.45 -0.24
N ALA A 85 -1.97 5.78 -0.06
CA ALA A 85 -0.96 6.46 0.75
C ALA A 85 -1.01 6.00 2.22
N HIS A 86 -2.20 5.92 2.80
CA HIS A 86 -2.39 5.38 4.15
C HIS A 86 -2.02 3.90 4.25
N TYR A 87 -2.33 3.10 3.24
CA TYR A 87 -1.89 1.70 3.19
C TYR A 87 -0.36 1.56 3.16
N ILE A 88 0.33 2.41 2.38
CA ILE A 88 1.79 2.46 2.37
C ILE A 88 2.33 2.90 3.74
N ALA A 89 1.78 3.95 4.35
CA ALA A 89 2.18 4.35 5.71
C ALA A 89 1.94 3.23 6.74
N MET A 90 0.85 2.46 6.61
CA MET A 90 0.57 1.31 7.45
C MET A 90 1.65 0.24 7.33
N ARG A 91 2.04 -0.15 6.11
CA ARG A 91 2.90 -1.32 5.86
C ARG A 91 4.39 -0.98 5.80
N ALA A 92 4.74 0.16 5.23
CA ALA A 92 6.14 0.58 5.04
C ALA A 92 6.69 1.34 6.25
N LEU A 93 5.91 2.23 6.87
CA LEU A 93 6.30 2.92 8.12
C LEU A 93 5.92 2.15 9.38
N GLY A 94 5.07 1.12 9.27
CA GLY A 94 4.50 0.46 10.44
C GLY A 94 3.65 1.40 11.30
N TRP A 95 3.02 2.43 10.70
CA TRP A 95 2.30 3.44 11.47
C TRP A 95 1.04 2.85 12.14
N PRO A 96 0.96 2.80 13.48
CA PRO A 96 -0.12 2.10 14.20
C PRO A 96 -1.50 2.76 14.06
N ASP A 97 -1.54 4.06 13.73
CA ASP A 97 -2.80 4.81 13.59
C ASP A 97 -3.22 5.01 12.12
N ALA A 98 -2.58 4.29 11.19
CA ALA A 98 -2.93 4.35 9.78
C ALA A 98 -4.35 3.85 9.53
N PHE A 99 -5.14 4.67 8.83
CA PHE A 99 -6.53 4.37 8.50
C PHE A 99 -6.84 4.75 7.04
N PRO A 100 -6.87 3.79 6.10
CA PRO A 100 -7.23 4.06 4.71
C PRO A 100 -8.68 4.59 4.61
N PRO A 101 -8.91 5.82 4.14
CA PRO A 101 -10.25 6.39 4.08
C PRO A 101 -11.11 5.72 3.01
N ASN A 102 -12.42 5.64 3.24
CA ASN A 102 -13.38 5.03 2.31
C ASN A 102 -13.09 3.55 2.00
N ASP A 103 -12.49 2.83 2.94
CA ASP A 103 -12.19 1.40 2.77
C ASP A 103 -13.48 0.57 2.77
N VAL A 104 -13.80 -0.03 1.62
CA VAL A 104 -15.05 -0.79 1.41
C VAL A 104 -15.10 -2.03 2.30
N ALA A 105 -13.97 -2.65 2.61
CA ALA A 105 -13.92 -3.79 3.50
C ALA A 105 -14.16 -3.36 4.96
N VAL A 106 -13.56 -2.26 5.41
CA VAL A 106 -13.87 -1.67 6.72
C VAL A 106 -15.36 -1.35 6.84
N LEU A 107 -15.96 -0.70 5.84
CA LEU A 107 -17.41 -0.43 5.84
C LEU A 107 -18.23 -1.72 5.90
N LYS A 108 -17.87 -2.75 5.13
CA LYS A 108 -18.54 -4.06 5.14
C LYS A 108 -18.44 -4.75 6.50
N ALA A 109 -17.29 -4.72 7.16
CA ALA A 109 -17.14 -5.30 8.50
C ALA A 109 -17.89 -4.47 9.56
N CYS A 110 -17.84 -3.14 9.50
CA CYS A 110 -18.59 -2.27 10.40
C CYS A 110 -20.11 -2.43 10.25
N ARG A 111 -20.61 -2.69 9.03
CA ARG A 111 -22.01 -3.10 8.80
C ARG A 111 -22.41 -4.31 9.62
N GLN A 112 -21.53 -5.31 9.73
CA GLN A 112 -21.80 -6.56 10.45
C GLN A 112 -21.66 -6.40 11.98
N LEU A 113 -20.78 -5.51 12.43
CA LEU A 113 -20.45 -5.35 13.86
C LEU A 113 -21.24 -4.25 14.57
N TYR A 114 -21.56 -3.17 13.86
CA TYR A 114 -22.12 -1.94 14.41
C TYR A 114 -23.37 -1.47 13.66
N GLU A 115 -23.90 -2.27 12.73
CA GLU A 115 -25.06 -1.93 11.89
C GLU A 115 -24.90 -0.60 11.12
N THR A 116 -23.65 -0.17 10.93
CA THR A 116 -23.29 1.03 10.19
C THR A 116 -23.81 0.97 8.75
N THR A 117 -24.34 2.05 8.19
CA THR A 117 -24.82 2.07 6.80
C THR A 117 -23.90 2.88 5.88
N THR A 118 -23.26 3.92 6.41
CA THR A 118 -22.44 4.86 5.65
C THR A 118 -20.95 4.82 6.03
N GLN A 119 -20.10 5.31 5.14
CA GLN A 119 -18.67 5.43 5.45
C GLN A 119 -18.42 6.39 6.62
N ARG A 120 -19.19 7.47 6.71
CA ARG A 120 -19.05 8.47 7.79
C ARG A 120 -19.25 7.85 9.16
N GLU A 121 -20.25 6.99 9.31
CA GLU A 121 -20.51 6.25 10.54
C GLU A 121 -19.36 5.30 10.87
N ALA A 122 -18.82 4.57 9.88
CA ALA A 122 -17.66 3.70 10.08
C ALA A 122 -16.43 4.51 10.55
N ASP A 123 -16.20 5.69 9.96
CA ASP A 123 -15.11 6.59 10.33
C ASP A 123 -15.28 7.21 11.73
N MET A 124 -16.53 7.37 12.21
CA MET A 124 -16.83 7.77 13.58
C MET A 124 -16.47 6.67 14.57
N HIS A 125 -16.86 5.41 14.30
CA HIS A 125 -16.44 4.27 15.12
C HIS A 125 -14.90 4.15 15.16
N ALA A 126 -14.24 4.43 14.04
CA ALA A 126 -12.79 4.37 13.96
C ALA A 126 -12.06 5.34 14.89
N GLN A 127 -12.69 6.44 15.33
CA GLN A 127 -12.07 7.36 16.28
C GLN A 127 -11.79 6.70 17.63
N ALA A 128 -12.63 5.76 18.06
CA ALA A 128 -12.43 5.02 19.31
C ALA A 128 -11.22 4.07 19.27
N TRP A 129 -10.71 3.74 18.08
CA TRP A 129 -9.56 2.83 17.94
C TRP A 129 -8.22 3.55 17.96
N ARG A 130 -8.20 4.88 18.06
CA ARG A 130 -6.94 5.63 18.13
C ARG A 130 -6.19 5.31 19.44
N PRO A 131 -4.84 5.28 19.41
CA PRO A 131 -3.95 5.49 18.28
C PRO A 131 -3.59 4.19 17.51
N TRP A 132 -4.46 3.18 17.53
CA TRP A 132 -4.21 1.82 17.02
C TRP A 132 -5.13 1.42 15.85
N ARG A 133 -5.63 2.41 15.09
CA ARG A 133 -6.57 2.16 13.99
C ARG A 133 -6.07 1.14 12.97
N ALA A 134 -4.76 1.07 12.69
CA ALA A 134 -4.21 0.09 11.75
C ALA A 134 -4.48 -1.35 12.19
N TYR A 135 -4.36 -1.64 13.49
CA TYR A 135 -4.63 -2.98 14.05
C TYR A 135 -6.11 -3.33 13.95
N ALA A 136 -7.00 -2.37 14.20
CA ALA A 136 -8.43 -2.56 14.00
C ALA A 136 -8.75 -2.84 12.53
N VAL A 137 -8.20 -2.06 11.59
CA VAL A 137 -8.37 -2.27 10.15
C VAL A 137 -7.92 -3.67 9.72
N LEU A 138 -6.72 -4.10 10.14
CA LEU A 138 -6.22 -5.46 9.84
C LEU A 138 -7.15 -6.55 10.40
N ARG A 139 -7.66 -6.37 11.62
CA ARG A 139 -8.64 -7.31 12.23
C ARG A 139 -9.94 -7.36 11.44
N LEU A 140 -10.45 -6.21 10.99
CA LEU A 140 -11.66 -6.12 10.18
C LEU A 140 -11.48 -6.80 8.83
N TRP A 141 -10.38 -6.54 8.12
CA TRP A 141 -10.05 -7.25 6.88
C TRP A 141 -10.02 -8.76 7.07
N ASN A 142 -9.30 -9.25 8.08
CA ASN A 142 -9.22 -10.68 8.38
C ASN A 142 -10.58 -11.30 8.75
N SER A 143 -11.50 -10.52 9.35
CA SER A 143 -12.83 -11.02 9.70
C SER A 143 -13.72 -11.31 8.47
N LEU A 144 -13.39 -10.72 7.32
CA LEU A 144 -14.12 -10.90 6.06
C LEU A 144 -13.49 -11.96 5.16
N GLU A 145 -12.28 -12.42 5.46
CA GLU A 145 -11.68 -13.55 4.77
C GLU A 145 -12.49 -14.81 5.07
N THR A 146 -13.04 -15.42 4.02
CA THR A 146 -13.56 -16.78 4.12
C THR A 146 -12.39 -17.70 4.43
N LYS A 147 -12.38 -18.28 5.62
CA LYS A 147 -11.41 -19.34 5.95
C LYS A 147 -11.54 -20.45 4.90
N PRO A 148 -10.42 -20.94 4.35
CA PRO A 148 -10.42 -22.05 3.40
C PRO A 148 -10.99 -23.33 4.01
#